data_AF-A0A7Y5RIA0-F1
#
_entry.id   AF-A0A7Y5RIA0-F1
#
_cell.length_a   1.000
_cell.length_b   1.000
_cell.length_c   1.000
_cell.angle_alpha   90.00
_cell.angle_beta   90.00
_cell.angle_gamma   90.00
#
_symmetry.space_group_name_H-M   'P 1'
#
loop_
_entity.id
_entity.type
_entity.pdbx_description
1 polymer ?
#
loop_
_entity_poly.entity_id
_entity_poly.type
_entity_poly.pdbx_seq_one_letter_code
_entity_poly.pdbx_strand_id
1 'polypeptide(L)'
;HAVSFFALVSEGSVAVARVVADGWHRDECVIVVAAADHQAALDSLLARRGEDPAGRAAAGRYIVIDADEALGEIVVDDAVDADRFMSRVGEVISEVGADGVPIRAFGEMVALLWQRGQVEHAIELELLWNQLLREHDFSLLCAYPTGVLDRAELVDVRRVCDLHTDLLPTGGSAPADGGVQDEGHACSRVYLPTPESVPAARHFVVDVLRAWGHAELVPDAALIVSELATNALHHAGSPFRAVVDRRRGGLRVGVEDATETPLQRRAVTMDDVSGRGVHIVEALAERWGASPLPGGKVVWAELSLGSATSRVG
;
A
#
# COMPACT_ATOMS: atom_id res chain seq x y z
N HIS A 1 7.74 3.74 12.86
CA HIS A 1 6.86 4.44 11.90
C HIS A 1 6.14 3.40 11.07
N ALA A 2 4.82 3.33 11.12
CA ALA A 2 4.04 2.33 10.41
C ALA A 2 3.11 2.98 9.37
N VAL A 3 2.87 2.29 8.26
CA VAL A 3 1.85 2.68 7.28
C VAL A 3 0.82 1.58 7.11
N SER A 4 -0.45 1.98 6.95
CA SER A 4 -1.54 1.11 6.56
C SER A 4 -2.21 1.62 5.28
N PHE A 5 -2.67 0.71 4.43
CA PHE A 5 -3.47 1.07 3.26
C PHE A 5 -4.89 0.51 3.41
N PHE A 6 -5.91 1.23 2.95
CA PHE A 6 -7.31 0.84 3.12
C PHE A 6 -8.12 1.01 1.83
N ALA A 7 -9.04 0.09 1.53
CA ALA A 7 -9.79 0.15 0.27
C ALA A 7 -10.85 1.25 0.30
N LEU A 8 -11.54 1.35 1.43
CA LEU A 8 -12.62 2.30 1.66
C LEU A 8 -12.25 3.24 2.80
N VAL A 9 -12.66 4.51 2.69
CA VAL A 9 -12.50 5.51 3.76
C VAL A 9 -13.05 4.99 5.09
N SER A 10 -14.19 4.28 5.06
CA SER A 10 -14.79 3.68 6.26
C SER A 10 -13.92 2.60 6.91
N GLU A 11 -13.17 1.82 6.13
CA GLU A 11 -12.20 0.84 6.67
C GLU A 11 -11.04 1.57 7.34
N GLY A 12 -10.57 2.65 6.71
CA GLY A 12 -9.57 3.55 7.27
C GLY A 12 -10.00 4.07 8.65
N SER A 13 -11.21 4.66 8.74
CA SER A 13 -11.73 5.19 10.02
C SER A 13 -11.86 4.11 11.10
N VAL A 14 -12.26 2.88 10.74
CA VAL A 14 -12.34 1.76 11.69
C VAL A 14 -10.96 1.34 12.17
N ALA A 15 -9.97 1.28 11.28
CA ALA A 15 -8.60 0.94 11.64
C ALA A 15 -7.99 1.99 12.58
N VAL A 16 -8.18 3.28 12.28
CA VAL A 16 -7.73 4.40 13.13
C VAL A 16 -8.43 4.36 14.48
N ALA A 17 -9.75 4.15 14.53
CA ALA A 17 -10.48 4.03 15.79
C ALA A 17 -9.95 2.91 16.70
N ARG A 18 -9.55 1.76 16.13
CA ARG A 18 -8.92 0.68 16.89
C ARG A 18 -7.57 1.13 17.46
N VAL A 19 -6.75 1.79 16.65
CA VAL A 19 -5.41 2.25 17.04
C VAL A 19 -5.47 3.30 18.16
N VAL A 20 -6.44 4.21 18.08
CA VAL A 20 -6.73 5.22 19.12
C VAL A 20 -7.18 4.55 20.42
N ALA A 21 -8.17 3.66 20.36
CA ALA A 21 -8.66 2.94 21.53
C ALA A 21 -7.55 2.09 22.19
N ASP A 22 -6.74 1.39 21.40
CA ASP A 22 -5.60 0.62 21.90
C ASP A 22 -4.56 1.51 22.62
N GLY A 23 -4.35 2.75 22.15
CA GLY A 23 -3.48 3.72 22.82
C GLY A 23 -4.05 4.13 24.18
N TRP A 24 -5.34 4.44 24.26
CA TRP A 24 -5.99 4.79 25.52
C TRP A 24 -6.02 3.65 26.54
N HIS A 25 -6.19 2.41 26.10
CA HIS A 25 -6.10 1.23 26.97
C HIS A 25 -4.70 1.00 27.54
N ARG A 26 -3.66 1.54 26.89
CA ARG A 26 -2.26 1.49 27.33
C ARG A 26 -1.82 2.75 28.08
N ASP A 27 -2.76 3.65 28.37
CA ASP A 27 -2.50 4.94 28.99
C ASP A 27 -1.45 5.76 28.22
N GLU A 28 -1.56 5.75 26.88
CA GLU A 28 -0.79 6.60 25.97
C GLU A 28 -1.53 7.92 25.73
N CYS A 29 -0.82 8.98 25.31
CA CYS A 29 -1.45 10.17 24.75
C CYS A 29 -1.65 9.96 23.25
N VAL A 30 -2.84 10.29 22.75
CA VAL A 30 -3.18 10.10 21.34
C VAL A 30 -3.28 11.43 20.63
N ILE A 31 -2.57 11.57 19.52
CA ILE A 31 -2.62 12.73 18.63
C ILE A 31 -3.19 12.28 17.29
N VAL A 32 -4.23 12.96 16.80
CA VAL A 32 -4.86 12.67 15.52
C VAL A 32 -4.73 13.90 14.63
N VAL A 33 -4.00 13.75 13.53
CA VAL A 33 -3.93 14.74 12.45
C VAL A 33 -4.75 14.22 11.29
N ALA A 34 -5.98 14.72 11.13
CA ALA A 34 -6.95 14.20 10.16
C ALA A 34 -7.83 15.33 9.60
N ALA A 35 -8.47 15.11 8.45
CA ALA A 35 -9.46 16.06 7.92
C ALA A 35 -10.68 16.16 8.85
N ALA A 36 -11.34 17.32 8.90
CA ALA A 36 -12.42 17.59 9.86
C ALA A 36 -13.59 16.58 9.80
N ASP A 37 -13.96 16.14 8.59
CA ASP A 37 -15.00 15.14 8.39
C ASP A 37 -14.59 13.74 8.88
N HIS A 38 -13.33 13.37 8.66
CA HIS A 38 -12.75 12.13 9.20
C HIS A 38 -12.63 12.14 10.72
N GLN A 39 -12.31 13.27 11.33
CA GLN A 39 -12.31 13.44 12.79
C GLN A 39 -13.71 13.20 13.37
N ALA A 40 -14.74 13.82 12.80
CA ALA A 40 -16.12 13.64 13.26
C ALA A 40 -16.60 12.18 13.12
N ALA A 41 -16.19 11.49 12.04
CA ALA A 41 -16.47 10.08 11.84
C ALA A 41 -15.74 9.20 12.87
N LEU A 42 -14.47 9.50 13.16
CA LEU A 42 -13.65 8.80 14.15
C LEU A 42 -14.24 8.92 15.56
N ASP A 43 -14.58 10.13 16.00
CA ASP A 43 -15.19 10.35 17.32
C ASP A 43 -16.53 9.61 17.46
N SER A 44 -17.34 9.63 16.40
CA SER A 44 -18.60 8.87 16.34
C SER A 44 -18.40 7.36 16.42
N LEU A 45 -17.29 6.84 15.88
CA LEU A 45 -16.93 5.42 15.98
C LEU A 45 -16.41 5.07 17.37
N LEU A 46 -15.57 5.92 17.96
CA LEU A 46 -15.01 5.74 19.31
C LEU A 46 -16.10 5.74 20.38
N ALA A 47 -17.04 6.70 20.32
CA ALA A 47 -18.18 6.75 21.22
C ALA A 47 -19.05 5.49 21.15
N ARG A 48 -19.27 4.93 19.95
CA ARG A 48 -20.01 3.67 19.76
C ARG A 48 -19.29 2.46 20.35
N ARG A 49 -17.97 2.54 20.55
CA ARG A 49 -17.16 1.50 21.19
C ARG A 49 -17.11 1.64 22.72
N GLY A 50 -17.76 2.67 23.27
CA GLY A 50 -17.78 2.95 24.70
C GLY A 50 -16.58 3.75 25.19
N GLU A 51 -15.78 4.31 24.27
CA GLU A 51 -14.71 5.23 24.62
C GLU A 51 -15.25 6.64 24.88
N ASP A 52 -14.48 7.46 25.60
CA ASP A 52 -14.82 8.85 25.92
C ASP A 52 -13.78 9.85 25.34
N PRO A 53 -13.86 10.19 24.04
CA PRO A 53 -12.94 11.15 23.43
C PRO A 53 -12.96 12.52 24.11
N ALA A 54 -14.15 13.00 24.51
CA ALA A 54 -14.32 14.32 25.12
C ALA A 54 -13.63 14.40 26.50
N GLY A 55 -13.80 13.38 27.34
CA GLY A 55 -13.09 13.29 28.62
C GLY A 55 -11.58 13.19 28.45
N ARG A 56 -11.10 12.43 27.45
CA ARG A 56 -9.67 12.33 27.13
C ARG A 56 -9.09 13.66 26.63
N ALA A 57 -9.82 14.39 25.81
CA ALA A 57 -9.42 15.72 25.34
C ALA A 57 -9.35 16.72 26.50
N ALA A 58 -10.35 16.73 27.40
CA ALA A 58 -10.34 17.59 28.60
C ALA A 58 -9.18 17.29 29.55
N ALA A 59 -8.68 16.05 29.54
CA ALA A 59 -7.51 15.62 30.30
C ALA A 59 -6.16 15.86 29.57
N GLY A 60 -6.16 16.44 28.36
CA GLY A 60 -4.95 16.61 27.55
C GLY A 60 -4.37 15.31 27.00
N ARG A 61 -5.19 14.24 26.91
CA ARG A 61 -4.79 12.89 26.48
C ARG A 61 -5.27 12.52 25.08
N TYR A 62 -6.03 13.40 24.46
CA TYR A 62 -6.49 13.30 23.07
C TYR A 62 -6.40 14.67 22.43
N ILE A 63 -5.52 14.81 21.45
CA ILE A 63 -5.25 16.06 20.75
C ILE A 63 -5.56 15.85 19.28
N VAL A 64 -6.28 16.81 18.71
CA VAL A 64 -6.76 16.75 17.34
C VAL A 64 -6.23 17.97 16.60
N ILE A 65 -5.62 17.72 15.44
CA ILE A 65 -5.10 18.73 14.52
C ILE A 65 -5.85 18.57 13.21
N ASP A 66 -6.47 19.65 12.73
CA ASP A 66 -7.05 19.68 11.39
C ASP A 66 -5.94 19.59 10.34
N ALA A 67 -5.98 18.53 9.54
CA ALA A 67 -4.95 18.26 8.54
C ALA A 67 -4.99 19.26 7.37
N ASP A 68 -6.15 19.76 6.99
CA ASP A 68 -6.29 20.72 5.89
C ASP A 68 -5.79 22.10 6.31
N GLU A 69 -6.15 22.54 7.52
CA GLU A 69 -5.62 23.78 8.12
C GLU A 69 -4.09 23.70 8.26
N ALA A 70 -3.58 22.61 8.83
CA ALA A 70 -2.14 22.41 9.00
C ALA A 70 -1.40 22.42 7.64
N LEU A 71 -1.92 21.72 6.63
CA LEU A 71 -1.34 21.74 5.28
C LEU A 71 -1.37 23.13 4.65
N GLY A 72 -2.43 23.91 4.85
CA GLY A 72 -2.52 25.29 4.35
C GLY A 72 -1.50 26.24 5.00
N GLU A 73 -1.05 25.93 6.21
CA GLU A 73 0.02 26.67 6.88
C GLU A 73 1.41 26.17 6.46
N ILE A 74 1.60 24.85 6.35
CA ILE A 74 2.89 24.20 6.11
C ILE A 74 3.33 24.31 4.64
N VAL A 75 2.39 24.23 3.70
CA VAL A 75 2.69 24.29 2.26
C VAL A 75 2.58 25.74 1.78
N VAL A 76 3.73 26.36 1.51
CA VAL A 76 3.84 27.76 1.10
C VAL A 76 4.58 27.85 -0.23
N ASP A 77 4.07 28.64 -1.18
CA ASP A 77 4.66 28.83 -2.50
C ASP A 77 5.02 27.52 -3.24
N ASP A 78 4.14 26.51 -3.10
CA ASP A 78 4.31 25.16 -3.66
C ASP A 78 5.55 24.42 -3.14
N ALA A 79 5.92 24.65 -1.87
CA ALA A 79 6.97 23.92 -1.17
C ALA A 79 6.52 23.58 0.27
N VAL A 80 6.98 22.44 0.79
CA VAL A 80 6.79 22.10 2.21
C VAL A 80 7.79 22.88 3.05
N ASP A 81 7.29 23.72 3.96
CA ASP A 81 8.12 24.51 4.88
C ASP A 81 8.38 23.71 6.18
N ALA A 82 9.64 23.35 6.39
CA ALA A 82 10.07 22.54 7.54
C ALA A 82 9.89 23.26 8.88
N ASP A 83 10.16 24.57 8.94
CA ASP A 83 10.05 25.34 10.19
C ASP A 83 8.58 25.42 10.61
N ARG A 84 7.68 25.61 9.64
CA ARG A 84 6.24 25.63 9.89
C ARG A 84 5.69 24.28 10.32
N PHE A 85 6.20 23.19 9.73
CA PHE A 85 5.85 21.84 10.20
C PHE A 85 6.28 21.64 11.65
N MET A 86 7.51 22.00 12.01
CA MET A 86 8.00 21.86 13.37
C MET A 86 7.21 22.73 14.36
N SER A 87 6.85 23.95 13.99
CA SER A 87 5.98 24.78 14.84
C SER A 87 4.56 24.25 14.97
N ARG A 88 3.96 23.70 13.91
CA ARG A 88 2.56 23.24 13.94
C ARG A 88 2.39 21.87 14.60
N VAL A 89 3.32 20.96 14.36
CA VAL A 89 3.22 19.54 14.78
C VAL A 89 4.29 19.20 15.82
N GLY A 90 5.52 19.63 15.59
CA GLY A 90 6.66 19.34 16.47
C GLY A 90 6.48 19.92 17.88
N GLU A 91 5.99 21.17 17.99
CA GLU A 91 5.70 21.79 19.30
C GLU A 91 4.66 20.97 20.09
N VAL A 92 3.59 20.50 19.45
CA VAL A 92 2.57 19.66 20.10
C VAL A 92 3.19 18.35 20.62
N ILE A 93 4.00 17.68 19.80
CA ILE A 93 4.69 16.44 20.19
C ILE A 93 5.64 16.69 21.36
N SER A 94 6.38 17.80 21.33
CA SER A 94 7.33 18.18 22.39
C SER A 94 6.61 18.50 23.70
N GLU A 95 5.53 19.26 23.66
CA GLU A 95 4.75 19.65 24.83
C GLU A 95 4.13 18.44 25.53
N VAL A 96 3.50 17.55 24.76
CA VAL A 96 2.87 16.33 25.29
C VAL A 96 3.93 15.35 25.81
N GLY A 97 5.06 15.26 25.12
CA GLY A 97 6.14 14.32 25.47
C GLY A 97 6.89 14.74 26.74
N ALA A 98 6.80 16.01 27.16
CA ALA A 98 7.50 16.54 28.33
C ALA A 98 7.12 15.82 29.64
N ASP A 99 5.89 15.32 29.74
CA ASP A 99 5.39 14.60 30.90
C ASP A 99 5.80 13.10 30.92
N GLY A 100 6.58 12.65 29.92
CA GLY A 100 7.09 11.28 29.81
C GLY A 100 6.03 10.23 29.45
N VAL A 101 4.84 10.69 29.08
CA VAL A 101 3.75 9.84 28.61
C VAL A 101 4.05 9.37 27.18
N PRO A 102 3.97 8.06 26.88
CA PRO A 102 4.17 7.60 25.51
C PRO A 102 3.12 8.18 24.57
N ILE A 103 3.56 8.61 23.39
CA ILE A 103 2.69 9.22 22.38
C ILE A 103 2.40 8.24 21.25
N ARG A 104 1.14 8.24 20.82
CA ARG A 104 0.69 7.62 19.58
C ARG A 104 0.05 8.66 18.68
N ALA A 105 0.66 8.87 17.53
CA ALA A 105 0.21 9.81 16.51
C ALA A 105 -0.40 9.07 15.31
N PHE A 106 -1.46 9.65 14.75
CA PHE A 106 -2.02 9.30 13.46
C PHE A 106 -1.91 10.50 12.52
N GLY A 107 -1.44 10.29 11.29
CA GLY A 107 -1.21 11.35 10.30
C GLY A 107 -1.90 11.10 8.97
N GLU A 108 -2.77 12.04 8.55
CA GLU A 108 -3.46 12.01 7.26
C GLU A 108 -2.88 13.00 6.23
N MET A 109 -2.11 14.01 6.68
CA MET A 109 -1.62 15.08 5.80
C MET A 109 -0.88 14.56 4.56
N VAL A 110 -0.04 13.52 4.72
CA VAL A 110 0.71 12.93 3.60
C VAL A 110 -0.24 12.25 2.60
N ALA A 111 -1.28 11.57 3.09
CA ALA A 111 -2.28 10.94 2.23
C ALA A 111 -3.11 11.98 1.46
N LEU A 112 -3.43 13.13 2.07
CA LEU A 112 -4.14 14.22 1.40
C LEU A 112 -3.30 14.84 0.25
N LEU A 113 -2.00 15.10 0.48
CA LEU A 113 -1.10 15.57 -0.57
C LEU A 113 -1.00 14.55 -1.72
N TRP A 114 -0.89 13.27 -1.38
CA TRP A 114 -0.85 12.21 -2.38
C TRP A 114 -2.13 12.15 -3.23
N GLN A 115 -3.31 12.24 -2.61
CA GLN A 115 -4.60 12.26 -3.32
C GLN A 115 -4.73 13.46 -4.26
N ARG A 116 -4.06 14.58 -3.95
CA ARG A 116 -4.00 15.79 -4.80
C ARG A 116 -2.99 15.66 -5.95
N GLY A 117 -2.27 14.54 -6.05
CA GLY A 117 -1.20 14.33 -7.02
C GLY A 117 0.12 15.04 -6.66
N GLN A 118 0.22 15.59 -5.45
CA GLN A 118 1.39 16.31 -4.94
C GLN A 118 2.37 15.32 -4.28
N VAL A 119 2.85 14.35 -5.06
CA VAL A 119 3.64 13.22 -4.57
C VAL A 119 4.97 13.68 -3.96
N GLU A 120 5.67 14.63 -4.58
CA GLU A 120 6.94 15.14 -4.03
C GLU A 120 6.73 15.83 -2.67
N HIS A 121 5.71 16.67 -2.54
CA HIS A 121 5.36 17.31 -1.26
C HIS A 121 5.00 16.27 -0.19
N ALA A 122 4.30 15.20 -0.58
CA ALA A 122 4.00 14.09 0.33
C ALA A 122 5.29 13.43 0.84
N ILE A 123 6.26 13.17 -0.04
CA ILE A 123 7.57 12.60 0.34
C ILE A 123 8.38 13.57 1.22
N GLU A 124 8.38 14.87 0.93
CA GLU A 124 9.03 15.88 1.77
C GLU A 124 8.44 15.88 3.19
N LEU A 125 7.12 15.84 3.31
CA LEU A 125 6.44 15.81 4.61
C LEU A 125 6.73 14.51 5.39
N GLU A 126 6.81 13.39 4.68
CA GLU A 126 7.19 12.10 5.24
C GLU A 126 8.63 12.10 5.80
N LEU A 127 9.56 12.78 5.14
CA LEU A 127 10.92 13.00 5.63
C LEU A 127 10.95 13.83 6.93
N LEU A 128 10.09 14.85 7.03
CA LEU A 128 9.94 15.67 8.24
C LEU A 128 9.36 14.88 9.41
N TRP A 129 8.35 14.03 9.17
CA TRP A 129 7.85 13.10 10.19
C TRP A 129 8.95 12.17 10.70
N ASN A 130 9.75 11.61 9.79
CA ASN A 130 10.89 10.77 10.15
C ASN A 130 11.99 11.53 10.89
N GLN A 131 12.16 12.82 10.62
CA GLN A 131 13.02 13.67 11.44
C GLN A 131 12.48 13.81 12.86
N LEU A 132 11.20 14.13 13.00
CA LEU A 132 10.56 14.30 14.30
C LEU A 132 10.64 13.02 15.15
N LEU A 133 10.44 11.85 14.53
CA LEU A 133 10.58 10.53 15.17
C LEU A 133 12.02 10.22 15.65
N ARG A 134 13.05 10.90 15.12
CA ARG A 134 14.43 10.77 15.62
C ARG A 134 14.68 11.67 16.83
N GLU A 135 13.93 12.75 16.94
CA GLU A 135 14.09 13.78 17.97
C GLU A 135 13.20 13.51 19.19
N HIS A 136 12.06 12.82 18.99
CA HIS A 136 11.06 12.54 20.03
C HIS A 136 10.65 11.07 20.04
N ASP A 137 10.31 10.55 21.23
CA ASP A 137 9.84 9.18 21.40
C ASP A 137 8.31 9.09 21.22
N PHE A 138 7.88 8.73 20.00
CA PHE A 138 6.49 8.47 19.71
C PHE A 138 6.32 7.42 18.62
N SER A 139 5.12 6.84 18.57
CA SER A 139 4.71 5.97 17.47
C SER A 139 3.85 6.75 16.48
N LEU A 140 4.08 6.56 15.18
CA LEU A 140 3.32 7.20 14.12
C LEU A 140 2.70 6.15 13.20
N LEU A 141 1.41 6.31 12.93
CA LEU A 141 0.68 5.58 11.92
C LEU A 141 0.23 6.53 10.80
N CYS A 142 0.76 6.33 9.60
CA CYS A 142 0.24 6.93 8.38
C CYS A 142 -0.79 5.98 7.75
N ALA A 143 -1.85 6.53 7.13
CA ALA A 143 -2.80 5.68 6.42
C ALA A 143 -3.25 6.29 5.09
N TYR A 144 -3.29 5.45 4.05
CA TYR A 144 -3.58 5.87 2.69
C TYR A 144 -4.71 5.03 2.08
N PRO A 145 -5.61 5.62 1.27
CA PRO A 145 -6.54 4.81 0.49
C PRO A 145 -5.79 4.03 -0.60
N THR A 146 -6.05 2.74 -0.77
CA THR A 146 -5.40 1.91 -1.80
C THR A 146 -5.66 2.43 -3.22
N GLY A 147 -6.77 3.14 -3.44
CA GLY A 147 -7.07 3.77 -4.74
C GLY A 147 -6.00 4.76 -5.21
N VAL A 148 -5.19 5.31 -4.30
CA VAL A 148 -4.05 6.17 -4.67
C VAL A 148 -2.88 5.38 -5.24
N LEU A 149 -2.77 4.08 -4.91
CA LEU A 149 -1.69 3.21 -5.39
C LEU A 149 -1.89 2.81 -6.85
N ASP A 150 -3.13 2.52 -7.26
CA ASP A 150 -3.40 1.99 -8.59
C ASP A 150 -3.00 2.96 -9.71
N ARG A 151 -2.99 4.26 -9.44
CA ARG A 151 -2.58 5.32 -10.36
C ARG A 151 -1.14 5.81 -10.14
N ALA A 152 -0.47 5.34 -9.09
CA ALA A 152 0.88 5.79 -8.77
C ALA A 152 1.93 5.02 -9.58
N GLU A 153 3.01 5.70 -9.90
CA GLU A 153 4.22 5.06 -10.41
C GLU A 153 4.80 4.16 -9.30
N LEU A 154 5.25 2.95 -9.65
CA LEU A 154 5.75 1.99 -8.66
C LEU A 154 6.98 2.51 -7.89
N VAL A 155 7.77 3.39 -8.51
CA VAL A 155 8.91 4.07 -7.87
C VAL A 155 8.47 4.96 -6.71
N ASP A 156 7.34 5.66 -6.85
CA ASP A 156 6.84 6.54 -5.80
C ASP A 156 6.23 5.72 -4.66
N VAL A 157 5.49 4.67 -4.99
CA VAL A 157 4.99 3.71 -3.98
C VAL A 157 6.17 3.11 -3.21
N ARG A 158 7.27 2.78 -3.89
CA ARG A 158 8.49 2.28 -3.24
C ARG A 158 9.09 3.31 -2.29
N ARG A 159 9.19 4.58 -2.69
CA ARG A 159 9.70 5.67 -1.84
C ARG A 159 8.90 5.80 -0.56
N VAL A 160 7.56 5.75 -0.62
CA VAL A 160 6.73 5.76 0.59
C VAL A 160 7.00 4.54 1.46
N CYS A 161 7.01 3.34 0.87
CA CYS A 161 7.29 2.12 1.65
C CYS A 161 8.66 2.18 2.36
N ASP A 162 9.69 2.70 1.70
CA ASP A 162 11.04 2.82 2.26
C ASP A 162 11.17 3.82 3.41
N LEU A 163 10.26 4.79 3.47
CA LEU A 163 10.21 5.77 4.55
C LEU A 163 9.51 5.24 5.81
N HIS A 164 8.90 4.06 5.74
CA HIS A 164 8.24 3.41 6.86
C HIS A 164 9.00 2.18 7.34
N THR A 165 8.99 1.95 8.64
CA THR A 165 9.62 0.77 9.27
C THR A 165 8.73 -0.46 9.12
N ASP A 166 7.41 -0.27 9.21
CA ASP A 166 6.42 -1.34 9.20
C ASP A 166 5.32 -1.08 8.17
N LEU A 167 5.03 -2.09 7.34
CA LEU A 167 3.88 -2.10 6.44
C LEU A 167 2.78 -2.96 7.10
N LEU A 168 1.73 -2.31 7.58
CA LEU A 168 0.62 -3.00 8.22
C LEU A 168 -0.34 -3.54 7.15
N PRO A 169 -0.81 -4.80 7.28
CA PRO A 169 -1.77 -5.36 6.35
C PRO A 169 -3.05 -4.54 6.27
N THR A 170 -3.61 -4.42 5.06
CA THR A 170 -4.95 -3.87 4.83
C THR A 170 -5.96 -4.70 5.63
N GLY A 171 -6.57 -4.09 6.65
CA GLY A 171 -7.61 -4.75 7.44
C GLY A 171 -8.92 -4.82 6.67
N GLY A 172 -9.02 -5.72 5.69
CA GLY A 172 -10.21 -5.85 4.87
C GLY A 172 -9.92 -6.60 3.58
N SER A 173 -10.86 -7.45 3.18
CA SER A 173 -10.94 -8.11 1.88
C SER A 173 -10.51 -7.19 0.75
N ALA A 174 -9.82 -7.77 -0.25
CA ALA A 174 -9.48 -7.11 -1.50
C ALA A 174 -10.59 -6.15 -1.96
N PRO A 175 -10.26 -4.92 -2.40
CA PRO A 175 -11.27 -4.00 -2.91
C PRO A 175 -12.02 -4.71 -4.03
N ALA A 176 -13.32 -4.98 -3.82
CA ALA A 176 -14.24 -5.30 -4.90
C ALA A 176 -14.41 -4.09 -5.84
N ASP A 177 -14.14 -2.88 -5.33
CA ASP A 177 -14.38 -1.61 -6.04
C ASP A 177 -13.13 -0.71 -6.16
N GLY A 178 -11.93 -1.25 -5.90
CA GLY A 178 -10.68 -0.58 -6.28
C GLY A 178 -10.61 -0.62 -7.80
N GLY A 179 -11.06 0.47 -8.43
CA GLY A 179 -11.39 0.57 -9.85
C GLY A 179 -10.38 -0.20 -10.69
N VAL A 180 -10.82 -1.35 -11.19
CA VAL A 180 -10.16 -2.02 -12.30
C VAL A 180 -9.98 -0.93 -13.35
N GLN A 181 -8.73 -0.58 -13.65
CA GLN A 181 -8.45 0.27 -14.80
C GLN A 181 -8.85 -0.54 -16.02
N ASP A 182 -10.11 -0.42 -16.45
CA ASP A 182 -10.64 -1.04 -17.65
C ASP A 182 -10.36 -0.09 -18.81
N GLU A 183 -9.15 -0.16 -19.35
CA GLU A 183 -8.85 0.46 -20.65
C GLU A 183 -9.41 -0.39 -21.81
N GLY A 184 -10.46 -1.19 -21.57
CA GLY A 184 -11.12 -2.10 -22.51
C GLY A 184 -10.31 -3.36 -22.85
N HIS A 185 -9.00 -3.35 -22.61
CA HIS A 185 -8.08 -4.42 -22.98
C HIS A 185 -7.03 -4.79 -21.93
N ALA A 186 -6.89 -4.03 -20.84
CA ALA A 186 -5.93 -4.27 -19.78
C ALA A 186 -6.57 -4.00 -18.42
N CYS A 187 -6.16 -4.71 -17.38
CA CYS A 187 -6.50 -4.50 -15.98
C CYS A 187 -5.21 -4.54 -15.17
N SER A 188 -5.00 -3.60 -14.26
CA SER A 188 -3.85 -3.66 -13.34
C SER A 188 -4.22 -3.28 -11.91
N ARG A 189 -3.41 -3.74 -10.95
CA ARG A 189 -3.54 -3.39 -9.53
C ARG A 189 -2.18 -3.44 -8.83
N VAL A 190 -1.92 -2.46 -7.94
CA VAL A 190 -0.67 -2.37 -7.18
C VAL A 190 -0.79 -3.10 -5.84
N TYR A 191 0.29 -3.74 -5.42
CA TYR A 191 0.42 -4.50 -4.19
C TYR A 191 1.67 -4.10 -3.43
N LEU A 192 1.56 -4.06 -2.10
CA LEU A 192 2.67 -3.77 -1.20
C LEU A 192 3.59 -5.00 -1.05
N PRO A 193 4.86 -4.84 -0.65
CA PRO A 193 5.77 -5.96 -0.43
C PRO A 193 5.48 -6.69 0.90
N THR A 194 4.28 -7.26 1.03
CA THR A 194 3.92 -8.15 2.16
C THR A 194 3.54 -9.55 1.68
N PRO A 195 3.67 -10.59 2.52
CA PRO A 195 3.30 -11.96 2.15
C PRO A 195 1.84 -12.13 1.70
N GLU A 196 0.92 -11.31 2.23
CA GLU A 196 -0.51 -11.33 1.90
C GLU A 196 -0.79 -10.85 0.47
N SER A 197 0.14 -10.10 -0.13
CA SER A 197 0.00 -9.58 -1.48
C SER A 197 0.00 -10.66 -2.56
N VAL A 198 0.70 -11.77 -2.37
CA VAL A 198 0.75 -12.88 -3.34
C VAL A 198 -0.63 -13.53 -3.54
N PRO A 199 -1.33 -14.02 -2.50
CA PRO A 199 -2.68 -14.56 -2.68
C PRO A 199 -3.68 -13.49 -3.13
N ALA A 200 -3.51 -12.22 -2.74
CA ALA A 200 -4.37 -11.13 -3.19
C ALA A 200 -4.22 -10.83 -4.69
N ALA A 201 -2.98 -10.84 -5.22
CA ALA A 201 -2.68 -10.72 -6.64
C ALA A 201 -3.26 -11.88 -7.45
N ARG A 202 -3.15 -13.10 -6.91
CA ARG A 202 -3.79 -14.28 -7.51
C ARG A 202 -5.31 -14.12 -7.62
N HIS A 203 -5.98 -13.70 -6.55
CA HIS A 203 -7.44 -13.50 -6.58
C HIS A 203 -7.86 -12.44 -7.60
N PHE A 204 -7.14 -11.32 -7.67
CA PHE A 204 -7.38 -10.29 -8.68
C PHE A 204 -7.32 -10.84 -10.12
N VAL A 205 -6.27 -11.58 -10.47
CA VAL A 205 -6.15 -12.18 -11.81
C VAL A 205 -7.28 -13.17 -12.07
N VAL A 206 -7.63 -14.00 -11.09
CA VAL A 206 -8.75 -14.96 -11.19
C VAL A 206 -10.07 -14.24 -11.48
N ASP A 207 -10.36 -13.16 -10.75
CA ASP A 207 -11.60 -12.40 -10.88
C ASP A 207 -11.67 -11.69 -12.23
N VAL A 208 -10.57 -11.09 -12.69
CA VAL A 208 -10.47 -10.49 -14.03
C VAL A 208 -10.75 -11.54 -15.12
N LEU A 209 -10.09 -12.70 -15.07
CA LEU A 209 -10.26 -13.75 -16.07
C LEU A 209 -11.71 -14.28 -16.11
N ARG A 210 -12.33 -14.45 -14.94
CA ARG A 210 -13.74 -14.86 -14.84
C ARG A 210 -14.68 -13.81 -15.41
N ALA A 211 -14.50 -12.55 -15.05
CA ALA A 211 -15.28 -11.44 -15.58
C ALA A 211 -15.11 -11.32 -17.11
N TRP A 212 -13.93 -11.65 -17.61
CA TRP A 212 -13.61 -11.61 -19.03
C TRP A 212 -14.07 -12.83 -19.84
N GLY A 213 -14.61 -13.86 -19.18
CA GLY A 213 -15.11 -15.09 -19.81
C GLY A 213 -14.03 -16.13 -20.14
N HIS A 214 -12.85 -16.04 -19.52
CA HIS A 214 -11.68 -16.90 -19.76
C HIS A 214 -11.38 -17.80 -18.56
N ALA A 215 -12.42 -18.43 -18.00
CA ALA A 215 -12.30 -19.26 -16.80
C ALA A 215 -11.39 -20.49 -17.01
N GLU A 216 -11.24 -20.94 -18.24
CA GLU A 216 -10.37 -22.04 -18.66
C GLU A 216 -8.87 -21.76 -18.45
N LEU A 217 -8.46 -20.48 -18.47
CA LEU A 217 -7.06 -20.08 -18.27
C LEU A 217 -6.71 -19.81 -16.80
N VAL A 218 -7.71 -19.86 -15.91
CA VAL A 218 -7.55 -19.54 -14.48
C VAL A 218 -6.50 -20.41 -13.78
N PRO A 219 -6.45 -21.75 -13.94
CA PRO A 219 -5.47 -22.57 -13.24
C PRO A 219 -4.02 -22.15 -13.55
N ASP A 220 -3.72 -21.94 -14.83
CA ASP A 220 -2.38 -21.60 -15.31
C ASP A 220 -2.01 -20.17 -14.93
N ALA A 221 -2.92 -19.21 -15.15
CA ALA A 221 -2.71 -17.80 -14.82
C ALA A 221 -2.50 -17.58 -13.31
N ALA A 222 -3.26 -18.28 -12.47
CA ALA A 222 -3.16 -18.18 -11.01
C ALA A 222 -1.81 -18.68 -10.49
N LEU A 223 -1.27 -19.76 -11.07
CA LEU A 223 0.07 -20.27 -10.74
C LEU A 223 1.14 -19.30 -11.21
N ILE A 224 1.08 -18.85 -12.47
CA ILE A 224 2.05 -17.91 -13.04
C ILE A 224 2.14 -16.64 -12.20
N VAL A 225 1.00 -15.96 -11.92
CA VAL A 225 1.04 -14.71 -11.15
C VAL A 225 1.55 -14.92 -9.73
N SER A 226 1.28 -16.09 -9.13
CA SER A 226 1.77 -16.43 -7.79
C SER A 226 3.30 -16.52 -7.78
N GLU A 227 3.90 -17.20 -8.77
CA GLU A 227 5.36 -17.30 -8.90
C GLU A 227 6.01 -15.95 -9.21
N LEU A 228 5.40 -15.16 -10.11
CA LEU A 228 5.91 -13.83 -10.46
C LEU A 228 5.84 -12.85 -9.28
N ALA A 229 4.73 -12.84 -8.55
CA ALA A 229 4.56 -12.01 -7.35
C ALA A 229 5.49 -12.45 -6.22
N THR A 230 5.69 -13.76 -6.05
CA THR A 230 6.63 -14.33 -5.08
C THR A 230 8.07 -13.89 -5.38
N ASN A 231 8.45 -13.85 -6.66
CA ASN A 231 9.75 -13.33 -7.08
C ASN A 231 9.89 -11.82 -6.78
N ALA A 232 8.87 -11.02 -7.08
CA ALA A 232 8.88 -9.59 -6.76
C ALA A 232 9.00 -9.36 -5.24
N LEU A 233 8.30 -10.15 -4.42
CA LEU A 233 8.38 -10.05 -2.97
C LEU A 233 9.75 -10.47 -2.43
N HIS A 234 10.25 -11.66 -2.78
CA HIS A 234 11.47 -12.22 -2.17
C HIS A 234 12.77 -11.67 -2.73
N HIS A 235 12.80 -11.27 -4.01
CA HIS A 235 14.04 -10.85 -4.67
C HIS A 235 14.13 -9.33 -4.85
N ALA A 236 13.01 -8.65 -5.07
CA ALA A 236 12.99 -7.20 -5.19
C ALA A 236 12.63 -6.51 -3.86
N GLY A 237 11.90 -7.19 -2.97
CA GLY A 237 11.39 -6.58 -1.74
C GLY A 237 10.57 -5.32 -2.00
N SER A 238 10.01 -5.18 -3.21
CA SER A 238 9.39 -3.96 -3.72
C SER A 238 7.89 -4.12 -3.82
N PRO A 239 7.12 -3.00 -3.77
CA PRO A 239 5.78 -3.03 -4.30
C PRO A 239 5.81 -3.53 -5.75
N PHE A 240 4.71 -4.14 -6.16
CA PHE A 240 4.59 -4.73 -7.50
C PHE A 240 3.20 -4.48 -8.06
N ARG A 241 3.08 -4.42 -9.38
CA ARG A 241 1.79 -4.27 -10.08
C ARG A 241 1.46 -5.57 -10.79
N ALA A 242 0.33 -6.20 -10.45
CA ALA A 242 -0.19 -7.31 -11.25
C ALA A 242 -0.94 -6.72 -12.46
N VAL A 243 -0.66 -7.23 -13.65
CA VAL A 243 -1.23 -6.76 -14.92
C VAL A 243 -1.82 -7.94 -15.67
N VAL A 244 -3.00 -7.75 -16.25
CA VAL A 244 -3.66 -8.69 -17.15
C VAL A 244 -4.08 -7.94 -18.40
N ASP A 245 -3.55 -8.35 -19.55
CA ASP A 245 -3.90 -7.77 -20.86
C ASP A 245 -4.59 -8.81 -21.75
N ARG A 246 -5.67 -8.43 -22.42
CA ARG A 246 -6.19 -9.19 -23.57
C ARG A 246 -5.27 -9.01 -24.76
N ARG A 247 -4.90 -10.11 -25.40
CA ARG A 247 -4.12 -10.12 -26.64
C ARG A 247 -4.93 -10.81 -27.74
N ARG A 248 -4.54 -10.63 -29.00
CA ARG A 248 -5.20 -11.34 -30.12
C ARG A 248 -4.92 -12.85 -29.98
N GLY A 249 -5.95 -13.64 -29.68
CA GLY A 249 -5.85 -15.10 -29.54
C GLY A 249 -5.52 -15.63 -28.14
N GLY A 250 -5.41 -14.75 -27.14
CA GLY A 250 -4.94 -15.13 -25.81
C GLY A 250 -5.02 -14.00 -24.80
N LEU A 251 -4.32 -14.18 -23.69
CA LEU A 251 -4.10 -13.14 -22.69
C LEU A 251 -2.63 -13.11 -22.26
N ARG A 252 -2.20 -11.96 -21.74
CA ARG A 252 -0.90 -11.80 -21.11
C ARG A 252 -1.14 -11.50 -19.64
N VAL A 253 -0.53 -12.27 -18.75
CA VAL A 253 -0.42 -11.93 -17.33
C VAL A 253 1.00 -11.45 -17.06
N GLY A 254 1.16 -10.49 -16.18
CA GLY A 254 2.47 -9.99 -15.80
C GLY A 254 2.51 -9.41 -14.40
N VAL A 255 3.73 -9.26 -13.90
CA VAL A 255 4.05 -8.54 -12.68
C VAL A 255 5.12 -7.51 -13.00
N GLU A 256 4.81 -6.25 -12.73
CA GLU A 256 5.79 -5.17 -12.74
C GLU A 256 6.40 -5.03 -11.36
N ASP A 257 7.71 -4.85 -11.28
CA ASP A 257 8.42 -4.53 -10.05
C ASP A 257 9.29 -3.28 -10.23
N ALA A 258 9.56 -2.58 -9.13
CA ALA A 258 10.35 -1.35 -9.12
C ALA A 258 11.87 -1.64 -9.10
N THR A 259 12.33 -2.72 -9.77
CA THR A 259 13.76 -3.08 -9.80
C THR A 259 14.27 -3.33 -11.21
N GLU A 260 15.48 -2.81 -11.47
CA GLU A 260 16.21 -3.06 -12.72
C GLU A 260 16.92 -4.44 -12.72
N THR A 261 16.89 -5.16 -11.59
CA THR A 261 17.57 -6.45 -11.44
C THR A 261 16.99 -7.47 -12.43
N PRO A 262 17.81 -8.06 -13.32
CA PRO A 262 17.34 -9.09 -14.22
C PRO A 262 16.76 -10.28 -13.47
N LEU A 263 15.73 -10.91 -14.02
CA LEU A 263 15.28 -12.21 -13.51
C LEU A 263 16.43 -13.20 -13.52
N GLN A 264 16.82 -13.68 -12.34
CA GLN A 264 17.89 -14.66 -12.23
C GLN A 264 17.36 -16.05 -12.57
N ARG A 265 17.78 -16.59 -13.73
CA ARG A 265 17.71 -18.03 -13.99
C ARG A 265 18.74 -18.73 -13.11
N ARG A 266 18.38 -19.08 -11.87
CA ARG A 266 19.24 -19.93 -11.04
C ARG A 266 19.07 -21.39 -11.46
N ALA A 267 20.19 -22.11 -11.58
CA ALA A 267 20.17 -23.56 -11.74
C ALA A 267 19.58 -24.18 -10.47
N VAL A 268 18.47 -24.91 -10.63
CA VAL A 268 17.78 -25.59 -9.53
C VAL A 268 18.68 -26.67 -8.94
N THR A 269 18.89 -26.62 -7.62
CA THR A 269 19.30 -27.81 -6.85
C THR A 269 18.05 -28.43 -6.24
N MET A 270 18.01 -29.76 -6.02
CA MET A 270 16.79 -30.47 -5.63
C MET A 270 16.15 -29.98 -4.31
N ASP A 271 16.91 -29.25 -3.48
CA ASP A 271 16.48 -28.67 -2.21
C ASP A 271 16.09 -27.17 -2.31
N ASP A 272 16.26 -26.54 -3.48
CA ASP A 272 16.02 -25.10 -3.67
C ASP A 272 14.55 -24.81 -3.99
N VAL A 273 13.79 -24.31 -3.01
CA VAL A 273 12.42 -23.81 -3.21
C VAL A 273 12.41 -22.57 -4.14
N SER A 274 13.52 -21.83 -4.17
CA SER A 274 13.67 -20.52 -4.84
C SER A 274 13.91 -20.56 -6.36
N GLY A 275 14.13 -21.73 -6.96
CA GLY A 275 14.43 -21.87 -8.40
C GLY A 275 13.29 -22.45 -9.25
N ARG A 276 12.19 -22.91 -8.64
CA ARG A 276 11.10 -23.60 -9.34
C ARG A 276 10.14 -22.66 -10.08
N GLY A 277 10.03 -21.41 -9.63
CA GLY A 277 9.01 -20.48 -10.14
C GLY A 277 9.14 -20.17 -11.62
N VAL A 278 10.35 -19.93 -12.12
CA VAL A 278 10.56 -19.67 -13.56
C VAL A 278 10.25 -20.91 -14.41
N HIS A 279 10.51 -22.11 -13.92
CA HIS A 279 10.18 -23.35 -14.63
C HIS A 279 8.67 -23.59 -14.72
N ILE A 280 7.90 -23.19 -13.70
CA ILE A 280 6.43 -23.22 -13.74
C ILE A 280 5.93 -22.26 -14.82
N VAL A 281 6.47 -21.03 -14.87
CA VAL A 281 6.13 -20.06 -15.92
C VAL A 281 6.51 -20.59 -17.31
N GLU A 282 7.71 -21.17 -17.48
CA GLU A 282 8.16 -21.78 -18.73
C GLU A 282 7.26 -22.93 -19.19
N ALA A 283 6.78 -23.77 -18.27
CA ALA A 283 5.96 -24.93 -18.61
C ALA A 283 4.51 -24.55 -18.97
N LEU A 284 3.98 -23.48 -18.37
CA LEU A 284 2.58 -23.08 -18.52
C LEU A 284 2.38 -22.05 -19.64
N ALA A 285 3.34 -21.15 -19.87
CA ALA A 285 3.22 -20.09 -20.85
C ALA A 285 3.51 -20.57 -22.29
N GLU A 286 2.83 -19.97 -23.28
CA GLU A 286 3.23 -20.09 -24.69
C GLU A 286 4.51 -19.30 -24.97
N ARG A 287 4.57 -18.08 -24.42
CA ARG A 287 5.73 -17.19 -24.45
C ARG A 287 5.82 -16.48 -23.12
N TRP A 288 7.03 -16.20 -22.67
CA TRP A 288 7.25 -15.35 -21.50
C TRP A 288 8.52 -14.53 -21.72
N GLY A 289 8.64 -13.46 -20.95
CA GLY A 289 9.81 -12.59 -21.03
C GLY A 289 9.84 -11.56 -19.92
N ALA A 290 10.90 -10.76 -19.94
CA ALA A 290 11.02 -9.56 -19.14
C ALA A 290 11.23 -8.37 -20.08
N SER A 291 10.60 -7.24 -19.77
CA SER A 291 10.74 -6.00 -20.52
C SER A 291 11.01 -4.84 -19.55
N PRO A 292 12.02 -4.00 -19.82
CA PRO A 292 12.31 -2.86 -18.96
C PRO A 292 11.17 -1.84 -19.01
N LEU A 293 10.91 -1.20 -17.88
CA LEU A 293 10.01 -0.05 -17.73
C LEU A 293 10.79 1.10 -17.10
N PRO A 294 10.37 2.37 -17.26
CA PRO A 294 10.91 3.47 -16.49
C PRO A 294 10.82 3.14 -14.98
N GLY A 295 11.96 3.08 -14.28
CA GLY A 295 12.01 2.77 -12.85
C GLY A 295 11.77 1.31 -12.48
N GLY A 296 11.78 0.37 -13.43
CA GLY A 296 11.54 -1.05 -13.13
C GLY A 296 11.53 -1.98 -14.33
N LYS A 297 10.79 -3.08 -14.20
CA LYS A 297 10.56 -4.03 -15.30
C LYS A 297 9.20 -4.70 -15.16
N VAL A 298 8.69 -5.23 -16.27
CA VAL A 298 7.58 -6.17 -16.28
C VAL A 298 8.08 -7.56 -16.66
N VAL A 299 7.76 -8.55 -15.83
CA VAL A 299 7.85 -9.97 -16.20
C VAL A 299 6.47 -10.42 -16.63
N TRP A 300 6.37 -11.04 -17.80
CA TRP A 300 5.08 -11.41 -18.37
C TRP A 300 5.10 -12.80 -18.98
N ALA A 301 3.91 -13.39 -19.07
CA ALA A 301 3.63 -14.67 -19.69
C ALA A 301 2.35 -14.59 -20.51
N GLU A 302 2.37 -15.15 -21.71
CA GLU A 302 1.24 -15.24 -22.63
C GLU A 302 0.61 -16.62 -22.55
N LEU A 303 -0.71 -16.63 -22.42
CA LEU A 303 -1.56 -17.81 -22.36
C LEU A 303 -2.50 -17.79 -23.58
N SER A 304 -2.53 -18.90 -24.31
CA SER A 304 -3.33 -19.06 -25.51
C SER A 304 -4.70 -19.62 -25.19
N LEU A 305 -5.75 -19.11 -25.83
CA LEU A 305 -7.11 -19.63 -25.73
C LEU A 305 -7.29 -20.98 -26.46
N GLY A 306 -6.25 -21.46 -27.14
CA GLY A 306 -6.26 -22.69 -27.92
C GLY A 306 -5.04 -23.58 -27.66
N SER A 307 -5.16 -24.51 -26.71
CA SER A 307 -5.06 -25.96 -26.97
C SER A 307 -5.21 -26.75 -25.67
N ALA A 308 -6.45 -26.97 -25.22
CA ALA A 308 -6.76 -28.03 -24.24
C ALA A 308 -6.66 -29.45 -24.85
N THR A 309 -5.91 -29.63 -25.95
CA THR A 309 -5.74 -30.91 -26.62
C THR A 309 -4.27 -31.12 -27.00
N SER A 310 -3.69 -32.18 -26.45
CA SER A 310 -2.34 -32.72 -26.69
C SER A 310 -1.20 -32.23 -25.77
N ARG A 311 -1.30 -32.51 -24.46
CA ARG A 311 -0.13 -32.72 -23.59
C ARG A 311 -0.20 -34.07 -22.89
N VAL A 312 -0.30 -35.12 -23.70
CA VAL A 312 0.14 -36.48 -23.35
C VAL A 312 0.96 -36.97 -24.53
N GLY A 313 2.26 -37.11 -24.31
CA GLY A 313 3.24 -37.67 -25.23
C GLY A 313 4.48 -38.00 -24.44
#